data_AF-A0A6A4JST1-F1
#
_entry.id   AF-A0A6A4JST1-F1
#
_cell.length_a   1.000
_cell.length_b   1.000
_cell.length_c   1.000
_cell.angle_alpha   90.00
_cell.angle_beta   90.00
_cell.angle_gamma   90.00
#
_symmetry.space_group_name_H-M   'P 1'
#
loop_
_entity.id
_entity.type
_entity.pdbx_description
1 polymer ?
#
loop_
_entity_poly.entity_id
_entity_poly.type
_entity_poly.pdbx_seq_one_letter_code
_entity_poly.pdbx_strand_id
1 'polypeptide(L)'
;MADDANEDQKLDTVGAVAIDMNGESAASCSSGGVLIKLPGRVGQAGVVGAGCWAEGPVAVTVSGNGEDLLRTSLCKEVAKAIISSNDLASTLVQTITKLFLESRYLTMGSSKLCGVLAVKKDPEGGGELAWAHTTQSMAVGFISSNFSSPKFQISRLPKSVAPGSSVNVQGVSW
;
A
#
# COMPACT_ATOMS: atom_id res chain seq x y z
N MET A 1 -27.33 12.84 15.91
CA MET A 1 -26.00 13.43 15.68
C MET A 1 -25.71 13.20 14.23
N ALA A 2 -25.54 14.25 13.45
CA ALA A 2 -25.22 14.12 12.03
C ALA A 2 -23.81 13.54 11.94
N ASP A 3 -23.67 12.37 11.33
CA ASP A 3 -22.36 11.83 10.96
C ASP A 3 -21.74 12.82 9.96
N ASP A 4 -20.69 13.53 10.38
CA ASP A 4 -19.86 14.32 9.49
C ASP A 4 -19.20 13.36 8.50
N ALA A 5 -19.85 13.16 7.35
CA ALA A 5 -19.43 12.30 6.24
C ALA A 5 -18.12 12.75 5.56
N ASN A 6 -17.33 13.59 6.22
CA ASN A 6 -16.11 14.22 5.73
C ASN A 6 -14.92 14.04 6.68
N GLU A 7 -15.04 13.27 7.76
CA GLU A 7 -13.87 12.88 8.57
C GLU A 7 -13.12 11.72 7.91
N ASP A 8 -11.83 11.93 7.63
CA ASP A 8 -10.91 10.87 7.18
C ASP A 8 -10.97 9.72 8.22
N GLN A 9 -11.41 8.53 7.79
CA GLN A 9 -11.49 7.38 8.67
C GLN A 9 -10.10 7.08 9.25
N LYS A 10 -9.97 7.14 10.57
CA LYS A 10 -8.67 6.98 11.26
C LYS A 10 -8.18 5.54 11.11
N LEU A 11 -7.13 5.38 10.31
CA LEU A 11 -6.40 4.12 10.12
C LEU A 11 -5.03 4.23 10.80
N ASP A 12 -4.66 3.20 11.56
CA ASP A 12 -3.46 3.20 12.39
C ASP A 12 -2.44 2.17 11.87
N THR A 13 -1.90 2.43 10.67
CA THR A 13 -0.83 1.60 10.09
C THR A 13 0.21 2.49 9.43
N VAL A 14 1.47 2.23 9.74
CA VAL A 14 2.64 2.83 9.10
C VAL A 14 3.47 1.73 8.44
N GLY A 15 4.19 2.09 7.38
CA GLY A 15 5.09 1.17 6.71
C GLY A 15 6.18 1.93 5.97
N ALA A 16 7.29 1.24 5.72
CA ALA A 16 8.42 1.79 4.99
C ALA A 16 9.02 0.72 4.08
N VAL A 17 9.50 1.16 2.93
CA VAL A 17 10.27 0.35 1.98
C VAL A 17 11.57 1.07 1.66
N ALA A 18 12.64 0.31 1.46
CA ALA A 18 13.95 0.82 1.13
C ALA A 18 14.66 -0.12 0.14
N ILE A 19 15.52 0.45 -0.70
CA ILE A 19 16.44 -0.29 -1.55
C ILE A 19 17.82 0.35 -1.43
N ASP A 20 18.86 -0.46 -1.31
CA ASP A 20 20.25 0.00 -1.23
C ASP A 20 20.94 0.12 -2.61
N MET A 21 22.21 0.55 -2.59
CA MET A 21 23.01 0.69 -3.81
C MET A 21 23.32 -0.65 -4.49
N ASN A 22 23.28 -1.77 -3.76
CA ASN A 22 23.52 -3.12 -4.28
C ASN A 22 22.25 -3.73 -4.89
N GLY A 23 21.09 -3.12 -4.63
CA GLY A 23 19.79 -3.63 -5.08
C GLY A 23 19.11 -4.55 -4.07
N GLU A 24 19.63 -4.62 -2.85
CA GLU A 24 18.99 -5.31 -1.74
C GLU A 24 17.82 -4.46 -1.25
N SER A 25 16.66 -5.10 -1.10
CA SER A 25 15.42 -4.44 -0.69
C SER A 25 14.99 -4.84 0.71
N ALA A 26 14.35 -3.92 1.41
CA ALA A 26 13.78 -4.14 2.73
C ALA A 26 12.40 -3.49 2.84
N ALA A 27 11.50 -4.13 3.57
CA ALA A 27 10.16 -3.63 3.84
C ALA A 27 9.80 -3.86 5.31
N SER A 28 9.03 -2.93 5.87
CA SER A 28 8.52 -3.03 7.24
C SER A 28 7.11 -2.45 7.33
N CYS A 29 6.31 -3.01 8.24
CA CYS A 29 4.93 -2.59 8.50
C CYS A 29 4.69 -2.65 10.01
N SER A 30 3.96 -1.68 10.56
CA SER A 30 3.58 -1.63 11.97
C SER A 30 2.17 -1.04 12.13
N SER A 31 1.38 -1.59 13.04
CA SER A 31 -0.01 -1.17 13.26
C SER A 31 -0.48 -1.43 14.69
N GLY A 32 -1.24 -0.50 15.27
CA GLY A 32 -1.99 -0.73 16.51
C GLY A 32 -3.23 -1.61 16.32
N GLY A 33 -3.65 -1.86 15.08
CA GLY A 33 -4.86 -2.61 14.75
C GLY A 33 -6.13 -1.75 14.84
N VAL A 34 -7.29 -2.39 14.76
CA VAL A 34 -8.56 -1.65 14.86
C VAL A 34 -8.89 -1.27 16.30
N LEU A 35 -9.70 -0.23 16.46
CA LEU A 35 -10.24 0.22 17.75
C LEU A 35 -11.04 -0.90 18.45
N ILE A 36 -10.89 -1.00 19.77
CA ILE A 36 -11.63 -1.95 20.64
C ILE A 36 -11.46 -3.41 20.19
N LYS A 37 -10.25 -3.77 19.74
CA LYS A 37 -9.92 -5.16 19.42
C LYS A 37 -9.90 -6.04 20.68
N LEU A 38 -10.28 -7.31 20.52
CA LEU A 38 -10.09 -8.32 21.56
C LEU A 38 -8.60 -8.49 21.88
N PRO A 39 -8.22 -8.70 23.14
CA PRO A 39 -6.87 -9.07 23.52
C PRO A 39 -6.38 -10.29 22.72
N GLY A 40 -5.14 -10.24 22.24
CA GLY A 40 -4.55 -11.29 21.40
C GLY A 40 -4.93 -11.25 19.92
N ARG A 41 -5.78 -10.31 19.47
CA ARG A 41 -6.05 -10.14 18.04
C ARG A 41 -4.81 -9.65 17.30
N VAL A 42 -4.40 -10.40 16.27
CA VAL A 42 -3.32 -10.07 15.35
C VAL A 42 -3.91 -9.61 14.00
N GLY A 43 -3.42 -8.49 13.47
CA GLY A 43 -3.77 -7.98 12.15
C GLY A 43 -2.71 -8.28 11.09
N GLN A 44 -2.86 -7.70 9.90
CA GLN A 44 -1.96 -7.91 8.75
C GLN A 44 -0.50 -7.58 9.06
N ALA A 45 -0.24 -6.54 9.86
CA ALA A 45 1.11 -6.10 10.18
C ALA A 45 1.92 -7.14 10.96
N GLY A 46 1.24 -8.05 11.69
CA GLY A 46 1.87 -9.14 12.45
C GLY A 46 1.96 -10.46 11.69
N VAL A 47 1.59 -10.51 10.41
CA VAL A 47 1.54 -11.74 9.61
C VAL A 47 2.48 -11.64 8.41
N VAL A 48 3.35 -12.64 8.27
CA VAL A 48 4.36 -12.71 7.19
C VAL A 48 3.66 -12.67 5.82
N GLY A 49 4.05 -11.72 4.98
CA GLY A 49 3.50 -11.51 3.64
C GLY A 49 2.12 -10.85 3.56
N ALA A 50 1.51 -10.49 4.70
CA ALA A 50 0.28 -9.72 4.73
C ALA A 50 0.53 -8.22 4.91
N GLY A 51 1.52 -7.82 5.72
CA GLY A 51 1.84 -6.42 5.99
C GLY A 51 2.96 -5.84 5.12
N CYS A 52 4.01 -6.62 4.89
CA CYS A 52 5.16 -6.23 4.07
C CYS A 52 5.80 -7.44 3.38
N TRP A 53 6.49 -7.19 2.27
CA TRP A 53 7.23 -8.18 1.50
C TRP A 53 8.44 -7.50 0.84
N ALA A 54 9.57 -8.18 0.81
CA ALA A 54 10.77 -7.75 0.10
C ALA A 54 11.40 -8.97 -0.56
N GLU A 55 11.69 -8.88 -1.85
CA GLU A 55 12.22 -9.97 -2.65
C GLU A 55 13.02 -9.40 -3.84
N GLY A 56 14.33 -9.62 -3.84
CA GLY A 56 15.24 -9.10 -4.85
C GLY A 56 15.15 -7.57 -4.94
N PRO A 57 14.97 -6.99 -6.16
CA PRO A 57 14.93 -5.54 -6.36
C PRO A 57 13.55 -4.91 -6.03
N VAL A 58 12.67 -5.60 -5.31
CA VAL A 58 11.29 -5.16 -5.05
C VAL A 58 10.98 -5.20 -3.55
N ALA A 59 10.47 -4.10 -3.01
CA ALA A 59 9.91 -4.05 -1.66
C ALA A 59 8.51 -3.41 -1.67
N VAL A 60 7.60 -3.97 -0.87
CA VAL A 60 6.19 -3.57 -0.77
C VAL A 60 5.76 -3.55 0.68
N THR A 61 4.99 -2.53 1.07
CA THR A 61 4.27 -2.48 2.34
C THR A 61 2.83 -2.06 2.11
N VAL A 62 1.91 -2.49 2.97
CA VAL A 62 0.49 -2.17 2.87
C VAL A 62 -0.07 -1.58 4.17
N SER A 63 -1.15 -0.82 4.03
CA SER A 63 -1.96 -0.25 5.10
C SER A 63 -3.44 -0.36 4.76
N GLY A 64 -4.34 -0.16 5.73
CA GLY A 64 -5.78 -0.22 5.52
C GLY A 64 -6.50 -1.21 6.43
N ASN A 65 -7.60 -1.77 5.97
CA ASN A 65 -8.38 -2.74 6.75
C ASN A 65 -7.66 -4.09 6.81
N GLY A 66 -7.11 -4.43 7.98
CA GLY A 66 -6.26 -5.61 8.16
C GLY A 66 -6.91 -6.94 7.76
N GLU A 67 -8.22 -7.11 7.97
CA GLU A 67 -8.93 -8.35 7.60
C GLU A 67 -9.02 -8.54 6.08
N ASP A 68 -9.26 -7.47 5.33
CA ASP A 68 -9.33 -7.54 3.88
C ASP A 68 -7.95 -7.83 3.29
N LEU A 69 -6.92 -7.18 3.84
CA LEU A 69 -5.51 -7.38 3.42
C LEU A 69 -5.04 -8.81 3.68
N LEU A 70 -5.40 -9.39 4.83
CA LEU A 70 -5.11 -10.78 5.17
C LEU A 70 -5.81 -11.76 4.21
N ARG A 71 -7.12 -11.59 4.00
CA ARG A 71 -7.92 -12.48 3.15
C ARG A 71 -7.47 -12.49 1.69
N THR A 72 -6.96 -11.38 1.21
CA THR A 72 -6.52 -11.22 -0.18
C THR A 72 -5.02 -11.49 -0.38
N SER A 73 -4.24 -11.59 0.70
CA SER A 73 -2.77 -11.66 0.63
C SER A 73 -2.16 -10.55 -0.24
N LEU A 74 -2.77 -9.35 -0.20
CA LEU A 74 -2.52 -8.29 -1.17
C LEU A 74 -1.04 -7.93 -1.29
N CYS A 75 -0.32 -7.81 -0.17
CA CYS A 75 1.08 -7.38 -0.16
C CYS A 75 1.98 -8.32 -0.98
N LYS A 76 1.91 -9.63 -0.70
CA LYS A 76 2.69 -10.64 -1.42
C LYS A 76 2.31 -10.72 -2.89
N GLU A 77 1.01 -10.69 -3.21
CA GLU A 77 0.57 -10.78 -4.60
C GLU A 77 0.96 -9.56 -5.43
N VAL A 78 0.93 -8.36 -4.83
CA VAL A 78 1.48 -7.15 -5.46
C VAL A 78 2.98 -7.29 -5.71
N ALA A 79 3.76 -7.75 -4.73
CA ALA A 79 5.19 -7.93 -4.92
C ALA A 79 5.51 -8.89 -6.08
N LYS A 80 4.81 -10.04 -6.17
CA LYS A 80 4.94 -10.98 -7.28
C LYS A 80 4.60 -10.37 -8.64
N ALA A 81 3.53 -9.59 -8.70
CA ALA A 81 3.10 -8.93 -9.94
C ALA A 81 4.15 -7.93 -10.42
N ILE A 82 4.76 -7.17 -9.49
CA ILE A 82 5.79 -6.17 -9.78
C ILE A 82 7.10 -6.83 -10.27
N ILE A 83 7.48 -7.97 -9.69
CA ILE A 83 8.67 -8.72 -10.12
C ILE A 83 8.56 -9.11 -11.60
N SER A 84 7.36 -9.47 -12.05
CA SER A 84 7.10 -9.92 -13.43
C SER A 84 6.79 -8.80 -14.43
N SER A 85 6.76 -7.53 -14.01
CA SER A 85 6.26 -6.42 -14.82
C SER A 85 7.25 -5.25 -14.87
N ASN A 86 7.26 -4.50 -15.98
CA ASN A 86 8.13 -3.33 -16.16
C ASN A 86 7.47 -1.99 -15.80
N ASP A 87 6.16 -1.96 -15.60
CA ASP A 87 5.41 -0.75 -15.26
C ASP A 87 4.81 -0.89 -13.86
N LEU A 88 5.38 -0.20 -12.89
CA LEU A 88 4.96 -0.31 -11.49
C LEU A 88 3.55 0.26 -11.28
N ALA A 89 3.28 1.45 -11.79
CA ALA A 89 2.03 2.16 -11.57
C ALA A 89 0.82 1.40 -12.15
N SER A 90 0.89 0.93 -13.39
CA SER A 90 -0.22 0.18 -13.98
C SER A 90 -0.40 -1.19 -13.31
N THR A 91 0.69 -1.84 -12.93
CA THR A 91 0.65 -3.12 -12.20
C THR A 91 -0.06 -2.98 -10.86
N LEU A 92 0.19 -1.89 -10.12
CA LEU A 92 -0.52 -1.61 -8.86
C LEU A 92 -2.02 -1.45 -9.10
N VAL A 93 -2.43 -0.65 -10.08
CA VAL A 93 -3.86 -0.43 -10.38
C VAL A 93 -4.55 -1.74 -10.76
N GLN A 94 -3.96 -2.51 -11.68
CA GLN A 94 -4.54 -3.76 -12.15
C GLN A 94 -4.64 -4.80 -11.03
N THR A 95 -3.58 -4.92 -10.23
CA THR A 95 -3.50 -5.92 -9.15
C THR A 95 -4.48 -5.57 -8.03
N ILE A 96 -4.53 -4.32 -7.59
CA ILE A 96 -5.48 -3.88 -6.55
C ILE A 96 -6.92 -4.02 -7.05
N THR A 97 -7.21 -3.60 -8.28
CA THR A 97 -8.57 -3.74 -8.84
C THR A 97 -9.01 -5.20 -8.85
N LYS A 98 -8.20 -6.09 -9.42
CA LYS A 98 -8.55 -7.51 -9.58
C LYS A 98 -8.55 -8.29 -8.27
N LEU A 99 -7.50 -8.15 -7.45
CA LEU A 99 -7.29 -9.00 -6.27
C LEU A 99 -7.91 -8.44 -4.99
N PHE A 100 -8.23 -7.14 -4.98
CA PHE A 100 -8.82 -6.47 -3.82
C PHE A 100 -10.24 -5.98 -4.12
N LEU A 101 -10.43 -5.06 -5.07
CA LEU A 101 -11.76 -4.46 -5.32
C LEU A 101 -12.78 -5.49 -5.85
N GLU A 102 -12.36 -6.35 -6.76
CA GLU A 102 -13.21 -7.40 -7.38
C GLU A 102 -13.08 -8.75 -6.68
N SER A 103 -12.39 -8.79 -5.54
CA SER A 103 -12.03 -10.02 -4.86
C SER A 103 -13.24 -10.78 -4.34
N ARG A 104 -13.36 -12.06 -4.72
CA ARG A 104 -14.37 -12.98 -4.17
C ARG A 104 -14.18 -13.27 -2.67
N TYR A 105 -13.01 -12.97 -2.11
CA TYR A 105 -12.71 -13.20 -0.70
C TYR A 105 -13.23 -12.08 0.20
N LEU A 106 -13.61 -10.93 -0.38
CA LEU A 106 -14.18 -9.81 0.35
C LEU A 106 -15.71 -9.87 0.29
N THR A 107 -16.34 -9.76 1.45
CA THR A 107 -17.81 -9.81 1.58
C THR A 107 -18.45 -8.54 1.02
N MET A 108 -19.73 -8.60 0.67
CA MET A 108 -20.51 -7.47 0.14
C MET A 108 -20.61 -6.24 1.08
N GLY A 109 -20.15 -6.36 2.33
CA GLY A 109 -20.07 -5.25 3.31
C GLY A 109 -18.65 -4.83 3.69
N SER A 110 -17.62 -5.35 3.03
CA SER A 110 -16.24 -4.92 3.24
C SER A 110 -16.06 -3.47 2.74
N SER A 111 -15.37 -2.64 3.53
CA SER A 111 -15.07 -1.26 3.16
C SER A 111 -14.01 -1.17 2.05
N LYS A 112 -13.31 -2.27 1.75
CA LYS A 112 -12.29 -2.37 0.68
C LYS A 112 -11.29 -1.21 0.73
N LEU A 113 -10.76 -0.95 1.93
CA LEU A 113 -9.81 0.12 2.18
C LEU A 113 -8.39 -0.43 2.24
N CYS A 114 -7.55 -0.07 1.28
CA CYS A 114 -6.14 -0.39 1.26
C CYS A 114 -5.28 0.80 0.82
N GLY A 115 -4.06 0.84 1.31
CA GLY A 115 -2.94 1.60 0.77
C GLY A 115 -1.78 0.64 0.51
N VAL A 116 -1.03 0.90 -0.54
CA VAL A 116 0.13 0.12 -0.98
C VAL A 116 1.24 1.09 -1.31
N LEU A 117 2.44 0.85 -0.78
CA LEU A 117 3.66 1.56 -1.14
C LEU A 117 4.65 0.51 -1.65
N ALA A 118 5.15 0.72 -2.87
CA ALA A 118 6.03 -0.21 -3.55
C ALA A 118 7.22 0.52 -4.15
N VAL A 119 8.39 -0.11 -4.07
CA VAL A 119 9.63 0.35 -4.67
C VAL A 119 10.22 -0.77 -5.53
N LYS A 120 10.68 -0.43 -6.73
CA LYS A 120 11.38 -1.34 -7.63
C LYS A 120 12.65 -0.67 -8.14
N LYS A 121 13.78 -1.36 -8.07
CA LYS A 121 15.03 -0.93 -8.72
C LYS A 121 15.10 -1.50 -10.14
N ASP A 122 15.49 -0.65 -11.08
CA ASP A 122 15.75 -1.07 -12.45
C ASP A 122 17.16 -1.71 -12.54
N PRO A 123 17.32 -2.88 -13.19
CA PRO A 123 18.64 -3.44 -13.49
C PRO A 123 19.58 -2.48 -14.25
N GLU A 124 19.04 -1.60 -15.10
CA GLU A 124 19.83 -0.65 -15.90
C GLU A 124 20.25 0.60 -15.10
N GLY A 125 19.73 0.76 -13.89
CA GLY A 125 20.02 1.87 -12.98
C GLY A 125 18.80 2.77 -12.73
N GLY A 126 18.82 3.44 -11.57
CA GLY A 126 17.67 4.19 -11.08
C GLY A 126 16.63 3.30 -10.42
N GLY A 127 15.39 3.78 -10.36
CA GLY A 127 14.27 3.00 -9.85
C GLY A 127 12.97 3.77 -9.84
N GLU A 128 11.91 3.07 -9.46
CA GLU A 128 10.56 3.61 -9.36
C GLU A 128 9.98 3.35 -7.97
N LEU A 129 9.30 4.36 -7.44
CA LEU A 129 8.56 4.32 -6.19
C LEU A 129 7.14 4.72 -6.54
N ALA A 130 6.19 3.85 -6.25
CA ALA A 130 4.78 4.14 -6.47
C ALA A 130 3.98 3.82 -5.23
N TRP A 131 2.90 4.58 -5.07
CA TRP A 131 1.91 4.34 -4.04
C TRP A 131 0.53 4.35 -4.67
N ALA A 132 -0.31 3.43 -4.21
CA ALA A 132 -1.68 3.30 -4.65
C ALA A 132 -2.59 3.07 -3.46
N HIS A 133 -3.79 3.66 -3.48
CA HIS A 133 -4.74 3.49 -2.39
C HIS A 133 -6.19 3.60 -2.85
N THR A 134 -7.08 2.98 -2.08
CA THR A 134 -8.53 3.08 -2.20
C THR A 134 -9.15 3.87 -1.04
N THR A 135 -8.33 4.23 -0.04
CA THR A 135 -8.73 5.11 1.07
C THR A 135 -8.94 6.55 0.59
N GLN A 136 -9.66 7.36 1.38
CA GLN A 136 -9.87 8.78 1.07
C GLN A 136 -8.53 9.52 0.83
N SER A 137 -7.52 9.19 1.65
CA SER A 137 -6.18 9.71 1.51
C SER A 137 -5.11 8.72 1.98
N MET A 138 -3.87 8.95 1.55
CA MET A 138 -2.67 8.24 1.99
C MET A 138 -1.50 9.24 2.04
N ALA A 139 -0.88 9.39 3.20
CA ALA A 139 0.32 10.21 3.36
C ALA A 139 1.57 9.40 3.02
N VAL A 140 2.45 9.98 2.20
CA VAL A 140 3.69 9.34 1.76
C VAL A 140 4.84 10.34 1.86
N GLY A 141 5.95 9.90 2.42
CA GLY A 141 7.21 10.63 2.44
C GLY A 141 8.31 9.78 1.81
N PHE A 142 9.21 10.40 1.06
CA PHE A 142 10.26 9.67 0.35
C PHE A 142 11.51 10.53 0.13
N ILE A 143 12.66 9.85 0.02
CA ILE A 143 13.96 10.44 -0.27
C ILE A 143 14.78 9.45 -1.08
N SER A 144 15.64 9.97 -1.96
CA SER A 144 16.63 9.22 -2.72
C SER A 144 17.97 9.95 -2.57
N SER A 145 19.10 9.27 -2.78
CA SER A 145 20.42 9.88 -2.84
C SER A 145 20.52 10.98 -3.90
N ASN A 146 19.66 10.94 -4.92
CA ASN A 146 19.58 11.93 -6.00
C ASN A 146 18.78 13.19 -5.60
N PHE A 147 18.14 13.21 -4.42
CA PHE A 147 17.32 14.34 -3.97
C PHE A 147 18.07 15.17 -2.93
N SER A 148 18.00 16.50 -3.07
CA SER A 148 18.61 17.45 -2.13
C SER A 148 17.87 17.54 -0.79
N SER A 149 16.61 17.13 -0.74
CA SER A 149 15.77 17.13 0.46
C SER A 149 14.69 16.05 0.40
N PRO A 150 14.16 15.59 1.56
CA PRO A 150 13.02 14.69 1.59
C PRO A 150 11.77 15.36 1.04
N LYS A 151 10.94 14.58 0.34
CA LYS A 151 9.65 15.02 -0.21
C LYS A 151 8.52 14.36 0.56
N PHE A 152 7.38 15.06 0.65
CA PHE A 152 6.17 14.56 1.30
C PHE A 152 4.95 14.92 0.46
N GLN A 153 3.96 14.04 0.45
CA GLN A 153 2.72 14.23 -0.27
C GLN A 153 1.58 13.55 0.45
N ILE A 154 0.42 14.21 0.49
CA ILE A 154 -0.84 13.58 0.87
C ILE A 154 -1.57 13.27 -0.43
N SER A 155 -1.57 12.00 -0.81
CA SER A 155 -2.35 11.49 -1.93
C SER A 155 -3.82 11.43 -1.53
N ARG A 156 -4.74 11.94 -2.36
CA ARG A 156 -6.18 12.00 -2.05
C ARG A 156 -7.00 11.54 -3.24
N LEU A 157 -8.07 10.81 -2.97
CA LEU A 157 -9.11 10.56 -3.97
C LEU A 157 -9.82 11.87 -4.34
N PRO A 158 -10.30 12.01 -5.60
CA PRO A 158 -11.19 13.10 -5.97
C PRO A 158 -12.45 13.12 -5.09
N LYS A 159 -12.96 14.30 -4.77
CA LYS A 159 -14.15 14.45 -3.90
C LYS A 159 -15.41 13.76 -4.43
N SER A 160 -15.48 13.49 -5.75
CA SER A 160 -16.59 12.79 -6.40
C SER A 160 -16.52 11.26 -6.28
N VAL A 161 -15.42 10.72 -5.74
CA VAL A 161 -15.14 9.29 -5.70
C VAL A 161 -15.22 8.80 -4.26
N ALA A 162 -16.09 7.81 -4.02
CA ALA A 162 -16.22 7.22 -2.69
C ALA A 162 -15.01 6.32 -2.35
N PRO A 163 -14.48 6.36 -1.12
CA PRO A 163 -13.46 5.42 -0.67
C PRO A 163 -13.88 3.96 -0.89
N GLY A 164 -12.93 3.11 -1.27
CA GLY A 164 -13.17 1.68 -1.54
C GLY A 164 -13.81 1.37 -2.88
N SER A 165 -14.08 2.38 -3.73
CA SER A 165 -14.71 2.19 -5.05
C SER A 165 -13.73 2.25 -6.24
N SER A 166 -12.57 2.89 -6.08
CA SER A 166 -11.56 2.99 -7.12
C SER A 166 -10.16 3.06 -6.53
N VAL A 167 -9.15 2.96 -7.40
CA VAL A 167 -7.74 3.05 -7.05
C VAL A 167 -7.19 4.39 -7.53
N ASN A 168 -6.55 5.13 -6.63
CA ASN A 168 -5.70 6.26 -6.98
C ASN A 168 -4.23 5.80 -6.93
N VAL A 169 -3.45 6.11 -7.97
CA VAL A 169 -2.04 5.73 -8.08
C VAL A 169 -1.19 6.94 -8.45
N GLN A 170 -0.02 7.05 -7.83
CA GLN A 170 1.00 8.04 -8.14
C GLN A 170 2.37 7.40 -7.95
N GLY A 171 3.38 7.95 -8.61
CA GLY A 171 4.75 7.45 -8.48
C GLY A 171 5.79 8.47 -8.93
N VAL A 172 7.03 8.15 -8.60
CA VAL A 172 8.22 8.92 -8.94
C VAL A 172 9.34 7.96 -9.34
N SER A 173 10.09 8.37 -10.36
CA SER A 173 11.34 7.71 -10.75
C SER A 173 12.55 8.56 -10.32
N TRP A 174 13.70 7.94 -10.11
CA TRP A 174 14.96 8.63 -9.79
C TRP A 174 16.16 8.00 -10.48
#